data_AF-A0A7S2XCB4-F1
#
_entry.id   AF-A0A7S2XCB4-F1
#
_cell.length_a   1.000
_cell.length_b   1.000
_cell.length_c   1.000
_cell.angle_alpha   90.00
_cell.angle_beta   90.00
_cell.angle_gamma   90.00
#
_symmetry.space_group_name_H-M   'P 1'
#
loop_
_entity.id
_entity.type
_entity.pdbx_description
1 polymer ?
#
loop_
_entity_poly.entity_id
_entity_poly.type
_entity_poly.pdbx_seq_one_letter_code
_entity_poly.pdbx_strand_id
1 'polypeptide(L)'
;MGFAHELRGTNKRIRMYSQKSVTVVGTLEASITGTGFDVYGAGVDGDSSGINANSGLFPTSPRSLVSRVEYEVNLFGRAPRKLSAIIKRRGQRDLRLEQKAPTYSKKINGYELRFDSPDVRLPSKKNFILTTNLPNSKAPVDVLSCGKMAKGMYRFVIYPPLSLTQGFGILLSAFHKKALVA
;
A
#
# COMPACT_ATOMS: atom_id res chain seq x y z
N MET A 1 10.77 7.17 -8.93
CA MET A 1 9.92 6.00 -9.27
C MET A 1 8.74 6.51 -10.08
N GLY A 2 8.41 5.87 -11.20
CA GLY A 2 7.22 6.16 -12.01
C GLY A 2 6.20 5.02 -11.89
N PHE A 3 4.96 5.23 -12.32
CA PHE A 3 3.95 4.17 -12.39
C PHE A 3 3.12 4.33 -13.67
N ALA A 4 2.66 3.19 -14.21
CA ALA A 4 1.73 3.18 -15.34
C ALA A 4 0.55 2.25 -15.05
N HIS A 5 -0.61 2.61 -15.57
CA HIS A 5 -1.83 1.81 -15.50
C HIS A 5 -1.90 0.88 -16.70
N GLU A 6 -2.29 -0.37 -16.46
CA GLU A 6 -2.58 -1.35 -17.51
C GLU A 6 -3.87 -2.10 -17.13
N LEU A 7 -4.70 -2.38 -18.14
CA LEU A 7 -5.91 -3.18 -17.99
C LEU A 7 -5.61 -4.58 -18.53
N ARG A 8 -5.81 -5.62 -17.72
CA ARG A 8 -5.71 -7.02 -18.18
C ARG A 8 -6.92 -7.78 -17.63
N GLY A 9 -7.85 -8.13 -18.52
CA GLY A 9 -9.15 -8.72 -18.13
C GLY A 9 -10.02 -7.71 -17.35
N THR A 10 -10.65 -8.17 -16.27
CA THR A 10 -11.52 -7.34 -15.40
C THR A 10 -10.78 -6.65 -14.25
N ASN A 11 -9.54 -7.01 -13.96
CA ASN A 11 -8.76 -6.46 -12.85
C ASN A 11 -7.83 -5.32 -13.30
N LYS A 12 -7.74 -4.26 -12.49
CA LYS A 12 -6.85 -3.12 -12.75
C LYS A 12 -5.46 -3.39 -12.18
N ARG A 13 -4.44 -3.30 -13.04
CA ARG A 13 -3.03 -3.50 -12.68
C ARG A 13 -2.28 -2.17 -12.73
N ILE A 14 -1.44 -1.93 -11.73
CA ILE A 14 -0.55 -0.76 -11.67
C ILE A 14 0.87 -1.30 -11.59
N ARG A 15 1.67 -1.04 -12.62
CA ARG A 15 3.09 -1.41 -12.65
C ARG A 15 3.93 -0.27 -12.07
N MET A 16 4.87 -0.63 -11.20
CA MET A 16 5.82 0.30 -10.59
C MET A 16 7.13 0.24 -11.37
N TYR A 17 7.60 1.39 -11.85
CA TYR A 17 8.81 1.51 -12.66
C TYR A 17 9.89 2.29 -11.94
N SER A 18 11.15 1.92 -12.16
CA SER A 18 12.25 2.83 -11.94
C SER A 18 12.16 3.99 -12.94
N GLN A 19 12.50 5.22 -12.53
CA GLN A 19 12.56 6.34 -13.50
C GLN A 19 13.78 6.25 -14.41
N LYS A 20 14.82 5.51 -14.00
CA LYS A 20 16.08 5.38 -14.73
C LYS A 20 16.15 4.09 -15.58
N SER A 21 15.14 3.22 -15.50
CA SER A 21 15.08 1.99 -16.28
C SER A 21 13.64 1.58 -16.57
N VAL A 22 13.40 0.89 -17.69
CA VAL A 22 12.09 0.28 -18.03
C VAL A 22 11.77 -0.93 -17.13
N THR A 23 12.62 -1.20 -16.12
CA THR A 23 12.48 -2.34 -15.23
C THR A 23 11.31 -2.14 -14.28
N VAL A 24 10.38 -3.09 -14.31
CA VAL A 24 9.28 -3.18 -13.35
C VAL A 24 9.84 -3.71 -12.03
N VAL A 25 9.76 -2.90 -10.98
CA VAL A 25 10.26 -3.24 -9.63
C VAL A 25 9.19 -3.89 -8.76
N GLY A 26 7.94 -3.81 -9.18
CA GLY A 26 6.81 -4.43 -8.51
C GLY A 26 5.50 -4.11 -9.23
N THR A 27 4.46 -4.83 -8.83
CA THR A 27 3.13 -4.68 -9.43
C THR A 27 2.06 -4.67 -8.36
N LEU A 28 1.08 -3.78 -8.49
CA LEU A 28 -0.09 -3.69 -7.62
C LEU A 28 -1.31 -4.12 -8.43
N GLU A 29 -2.05 -5.11 -7.92
CA GLU A 29 -3.27 -5.63 -8.52
C GLU A 29 -4.45 -5.30 -7.63
N ALA A 30 -5.44 -4.61 -8.18
CA ALA A 30 -6.67 -4.30 -7.47
C ALA A 30 -7.71 -5.40 -7.66
N SER A 31 -8.46 -5.70 -6.60
CA SER A 31 -9.71 -6.44 -6.72
C SER A 31 -10.71 -5.67 -7.59
N ILE A 32 -11.72 -6.36 -8.12
CA ILE A 32 -12.79 -5.76 -8.94
C ILE A 32 -13.46 -4.59 -8.22
N THR A 33 -13.67 -4.72 -6.91
CA THR A 33 -14.28 -3.69 -6.05
C THR A 33 -13.34 -2.51 -5.75
N GLY A 34 -12.04 -2.68 -5.94
CA GLY A 34 -10.99 -1.75 -5.54
C GLY A 34 -10.82 -1.63 -4.03
N THR A 35 -11.25 -2.65 -3.27
CA THR A 35 -11.18 -2.66 -1.80
C THR A 35 -10.12 -3.61 -1.27
N GLY A 36 -9.65 -4.56 -2.09
CA GLY A 36 -8.49 -5.39 -1.83
C GLY A 36 -7.40 -5.12 -2.87
N PHE A 37 -6.14 -5.18 -2.45
CA PHE A 37 -5.01 -5.03 -3.35
C PHE A 37 -3.88 -5.98 -3.00
N ASP A 38 -3.31 -6.62 -4.02
CA ASP A 38 -2.15 -7.49 -3.89
C ASP A 38 -0.92 -6.81 -4.52
N VAL A 39 0.14 -6.69 -3.73
CA VAL A 39 1.43 -6.14 -4.16
C VAL A 39 2.39 -7.29 -4.37
N TYR A 40 2.97 -7.34 -5.56
CA TYR A 40 3.97 -8.31 -5.97
C TYR A 40 5.33 -7.63 -6.14
N GLY A 41 6.38 -8.36 -5.78
CA GLY A 41 7.76 -7.97 -6.10
C GLY A 41 8.07 -8.15 -7.59
N ALA A 42 9.33 -7.90 -7.97
CA ALA A 42 9.83 -8.22 -9.30
C ALA A 42 9.80 -9.74 -9.54
N GLY A 43 9.40 -10.14 -10.76
CA GLY A 43 9.29 -11.54 -11.16
C GLY A 43 8.26 -11.71 -12.28
N VAL A 44 8.15 -12.91 -12.83
CA VAL A 44 7.17 -13.25 -13.87
C VAL A 44 5.88 -13.81 -13.29
N ASP A 45 4.77 -13.54 -13.97
CA ASP A 45 3.47 -14.13 -13.64
C ASP A 45 3.51 -15.65 -13.81
N GLY A 46 3.09 -16.40 -12.78
CA GLY A 46 3.06 -17.88 -12.80
C GLY A 46 2.26 -18.47 -13.96
N ASP A 47 1.20 -17.81 -14.40
CA ASP A 47 0.40 -18.24 -15.56
C ASP A 47 1.14 -18.10 -16.89
N SER A 48 2.18 -17.27 -16.94
CA SER A 48 3.03 -17.07 -18.13
C SER A 48 4.26 -17.99 -18.11
N SER A 49 4.54 -18.63 -16.97
CA SER A 49 5.68 -19.53 -16.79
C SER A 49 5.55 -20.82 -17.59
N GLY A 50 4.34 -21.20 -18.01
CA GLY A 50 4.10 -22.43 -18.79
C GLY A 50 4.64 -22.40 -20.22
N ILE A 51 4.94 -21.22 -20.79
CA ILE A 51 5.39 -21.11 -22.20
C ILE A 51 6.92 -21.09 -22.32
N ASN A 52 7.65 -20.65 -21.30
CA ASN A 52 9.11 -20.44 -21.37
C ASN A 52 9.95 -21.21 -20.33
N ALA A 53 9.33 -22.02 -19.45
CA ALA A 53 10.04 -22.80 -18.42
C ALA A 53 11.09 -23.79 -19.00
N ASN A 54 10.99 -24.15 -20.27
CA ASN A 54 11.94 -25.08 -20.92
C ASN A 54 13.12 -24.39 -21.61
N SER A 55 13.21 -23.06 -21.62
CA SER A 55 14.27 -22.37 -22.38
C SER A 55 15.61 -22.27 -21.66
N GLY A 56 15.72 -22.60 -20.36
CA GLY A 56 16.98 -22.79 -19.61
C GLY A 56 17.97 -21.62 -19.57
N LEU A 57 17.74 -20.54 -20.33
CA LEU A 57 18.73 -19.49 -20.60
C LEU A 57 18.67 -18.32 -19.61
N PHE A 58 17.56 -18.16 -18.87
CA PHE A 58 17.43 -17.12 -17.85
C PHE A 58 16.67 -17.61 -16.62
N PRO A 59 17.20 -17.46 -15.38
CA PRO A 59 16.48 -17.81 -14.17
C PRO A 59 15.28 -16.87 -14.02
N THR A 60 14.10 -17.35 -14.44
CA THR A 60 12.88 -16.54 -14.41
C THR A 60 12.17 -16.81 -13.09
N SER A 61 12.49 -16.03 -12.05
CA SER A 61 11.89 -16.21 -10.73
C SER A 61 10.40 -15.85 -10.75
N PRO A 62 9.49 -16.71 -10.23
CA PRO A 62 8.08 -16.37 -10.14
C PRO A 62 7.90 -15.15 -9.24
N ARG A 63 6.97 -14.26 -9.60
CA ARG A 63 6.62 -13.11 -8.77
C ARG A 63 6.18 -13.58 -7.39
N SER A 64 6.72 -12.97 -6.34
CA SER A 64 6.28 -13.24 -4.96
C SER A 64 5.33 -12.15 -4.48
N LEU A 65 4.22 -12.54 -3.85
CA LEU A 65 3.35 -11.63 -3.11
C LEU A 65 4.12 -11.05 -1.91
N VAL A 66 4.24 -9.73 -1.84
CA VAL A 66 4.98 -9.03 -0.78
C VAL A 66 4.08 -8.34 0.23
N SER A 67 2.88 -7.92 -0.18
CA SER A 67 1.87 -7.40 0.76
C SER A 67 0.47 -7.49 0.18
N ARG A 68 -0.51 -7.65 1.06
CA ARG A 68 -1.95 -7.52 0.76
C ARG A 68 -2.50 -6.31 1.51
N VAL A 69 -3.34 -5.51 0.87
CA VAL A 69 -3.94 -4.30 1.42
C VAL A 69 -5.44 -4.42 1.36
N GLU A 70 -6.12 -4.08 2.45
CA GLU A 70 -7.57 -4.19 2.56
C GLU A 70 -8.15 -2.88 3.09
N TYR A 71 -9.26 -2.48 2.48
CA TYR A 71 -10.06 -1.35 2.90
C TYR A 71 -11.41 -1.85 3.36
N GLU A 72 -11.76 -1.53 4.61
CA GLU A 72 -13.07 -1.84 5.16
C GLU A 72 -14.15 -1.11 4.34
N VAL A 73 -15.14 -1.87 3.85
CA VAL A 73 -16.28 -1.34 3.12
C VAL A 73 -17.33 -0.85 4.10
N ASN A 74 -17.53 0.46 4.15
CA ASN A 74 -18.60 1.04 4.94
C ASN A 74 -19.93 0.90 4.19
N LEU A 75 -20.59 -0.24 4.32
CA LEU A 75 -21.92 -0.49 3.75
C LEU A 75 -22.98 0.53 4.23
N PHE A 76 -22.74 1.20 5.37
CA PHE A 76 -23.68 2.13 6.00
C PHE A 76 -23.14 3.55 6.23
N GLY A 77 -22.00 3.93 5.61
CA GLY A 77 -21.56 5.33 5.50
C GLY A 77 -21.12 6.08 6.77
N ARG A 78 -21.05 5.44 7.95
CA ARG A 78 -20.91 6.15 9.24
C ARG A 78 -19.48 6.29 9.81
N ALA A 79 -18.49 5.54 9.34
CA ALA A 79 -17.14 5.55 9.95
C ALA A 79 -16.03 5.92 8.95
N PRO A 80 -14.89 6.50 9.40
CA PRO A 80 -13.68 6.57 8.59
C PRO A 80 -13.25 5.16 8.17
N ARG A 81 -12.94 4.99 6.89
CA ARG A 81 -12.54 3.70 6.30
C ARG A 81 -11.29 3.18 7.01
N LYS A 82 -11.34 1.99 7.59
CA LYS A 82 -10.13 1.35 8.14
C LYS A 82 -9.31 0.77 6.99
N LEU A 83 -8.04 1.14 6.97
CA LEU A 83 -7.01 0.54 6.13
C LEU A 83 -6.22 -0.46 6.97
N SER A 84 -6.08 -1.68 6.47
CA SER A 84 -5.17 -2.69 7.02
C SER A 84 -4.27 -3.24 5.91
N ALA A 85 -3.11 -3.74 6.29
CA ALA A 85 -2.24 -4.44 5.36
C ALA A 85 -1.53 -5.62 6.02
N ILE A 86 -1.30 -6.67 5.26
CA ILE A 86 -0.53 -7.84 5.68
C ILE A 86 0.75 -7.86 4.86
N ILE A 87 1.89 -7.80 5.53
CA ILE A 87 3.21 -7.86 4.89
C ILE A 87 3.72 -9.30 4.97
N LYS A 88 4.01 -9.88 3.82
CA LYS A 88 4.58 -11.22 3.71
C LYS A 88 6.08 -11.14 3.99
N ARG A 89 6.56 -11.99 4.91
CA ARG A 89 7.98 -12.12 5.25
C ARG A 89 8.45 -13.54 5.00
N ARG A 90 9.54 -13.70 4.25
CA ARG A 90 10.09 -15.03 3.94
C ARG A 90 10.62 -15.68 5.22
N GLY A 91 10.16 -16.90 5.52
CA GLY A 91 10.61 -17.66 6.70
C GLY A 91 10.23 -17.06 8.06
N GLN A 92 9.33 -16.07 8.09
CA GLN A 92 8.87 -15.41 9.31
C GLN A 92 7.35 -15.28 9.31
N ARG A 93 6.75 -15.02 10.47
CA ARG A 93 5.32 -14.71 10.56
C ARG A 93 5.01 -13.42 9.80
N ASP A 94 3.86 -13.37 9.15
CA ASP A 94 3.36 -12.18 8.51
C ASP A 94 3.24 -11.01 9.50
N LEU A 95 3.52 -9.80 9.02
CA LEU A 95 3.38 -8.58 9.81
C LEU A 95 2.04 -7.93 9.49
N ARG A 96 1.21 -7.70 10.51
CA ARG A 96 -0.08 -7.03 10.36
C ARG A 96 0.08 -5.54 10.63
N LEU A 97 -0.38 -4.73 9.69
CA LEU A 97 -0.40 -3.28 9.80
C LEU A 97 -1.84 -2.82 9.93
N GLU A 98 -2.06 -1.89 10.85
CA GLU A 98 -3.36 -1.30 11.10
C GLU A 98 -3.29 0.22 11.06
N GLN A 99 -4.30 0.84 10.49
CA GLN A 99 -4.45 2.28 10.49
C GLN A 99 -4.60 2.80 11.92
N LYS A 100 -3.73 3.74 12.28
CA LYS A 100 -3.81 4.49 13.53
C LYS A 100 -5.15 5.21 13.61
N ALA A 101 -5.85 5.04 14.72
CA ALA A 101 -7.10 5.76 14.96
C ALA A 101 -6.80 7.26 15.16
N PRO A 102 -7.65 8.16 14.62
CA PRO A 102 -7.50 9.57 14.89
C PRO A 102 -7.82 9.87 16.36
N THR A 103 -7.11 10.84 16.92
CA THR A 103 -7.30 11.31 18.29
C THR A 103 -8.13 12.59 18.30
N TYR A 104 -9.08 12.71 19.23
CA TYR A 104 -9.82 13.95 19.41
C TYR A 104 -8.89 15.06 19.93
N SER A 105 -8.94 16.24 19.30
CA SER A 105 -8.15 17.40 19.66
C SER A 105 -9.05 18.57 19.99
N LYS A 106 -8.98 19.01 21.25
CA LYS A 106 -9.74 20.17 21.74
C LYS A 106 -9.39 21.44 20.97
N LYS A 107 -8.16 21.57 20.46
CA LYS A 107 -7.68 22.75 19.74
C LYS A 107 -8.48 23.04 18.46
N ILE A 108 -8.82 21.98 17.73
CA ILE A 108 -9.58 22.08 16.47
C ILE A 108 -11.04 21.61 16.63
N ASN A 109 -11.44 21.27 17.86
CA ASN A 109 -12.73 20.70 18.20
C ASN A 109 -13.14 19.53 17.27
N GLY A 110 -12.19 18.61 17.02
CA GLY A 110 -12.37 17.55 16.02
C GLY A 110 -11.32 16.45 16.10
N TYR A 111 -11.50 15.40 15.31
CA TYR A 111 -10.59 14.26 15.22
C TYR A 111 -9.43 14.55 14.26
N GLU A 112 -8.20 14.43 14.73
CA GLU A 112 -7.00 14.58 13.92
C GLU A 112 -6.06 13.37 14.05
N LEU A 113 -5.35 13.10 12.95
CA LEU A 113 -4.14 12.29 12.98
C LEU A 113 -2.96 13.22 13.20
N ARG A 114 -2.15 12.92 14.21
CA ARG A 114 -0.92 13.65 14.48
C ARG A 114 0.19 13.08 13.61
N PHE A 115 0.71 13.92 12.72
CA PHE A 115 1.86 13.63 11.88
C PHE A 115 3.11 14.25 12.50
N ASP A 116 4.26 13.57 12.40
CA ASP A 116 5.53 14.08 12.91
C ASP A 116 6.07 15.29 12.13
N SER A 117 5.55 15.52 10.92
CA SER A 117 5.95 16.64 10.07
C SER A 117 4.96 17.80 10.18
N PRO A 118 5.45 19.03 10.37
CA PRO A 118 4.61 20.23 10.42
C PRO A 118 4.01 20.61 9.06
N ASP A 119 4.38 19.92 7.98
CA ASP A 119 3.94 20.22 6.60
C ASP A 119 2.58 19.58 6.28
N VAL A 120 2.17 18.57 7.04
CA VAL A 120 0.87 17.89 6.85
C VAL A 120 -0.21 18.69 7.56
N ARG A 121 -0.75 19.70 6.85
CA ARG A 121 -1.74 20.63 7.41
C ARG A 121 -3.14 20.47 6.83
N LEU A 122 -3.29 19.76 5.71
CA LEU A 122 -4.55 19.72 4.97
C LEU A 122 -5.34 18.43 5.25
N PRO A 123 -6.65 18.53 5.52
CA PRO A 123 -7.51 17.35 5.66
C PRO A 123 -7.62 16.60 4.33
N SER A 124 -7.64 15.27 4.40
CA SER A 124 -7.79 14.43 3.21
C SER A 124 -8.15 12.99 3.57
N LYS A 125 -9.04 12.37 2.77
CA LYS A 125 -9.38 10.93 2.86
C LYS A 125 -8.19 9.99 2.62
N LYS A 126 -7.03 10.53 2.19
CA LYS A 126 -5.76 9.82 1.93
C LYS A 126 -4.70 10.09 3.00
N ASN A 127 -5.05 10.82 4.06
CA ASN A 127 -4.16 10.99 5.21
C ASN A 127 -4.31 9.75 6.10
N PHE A 128 -3.21 9.03 6.33
CA PHE A 128 -3.21 7.85 7.18
C PHE A 128 -1.82 7.60 7.75
N ILE A 129 -1.79 6.88 8.88
CA ILE A 129 -0.58 6.32 9.49
C ILE A 129 -0.87 4.85 9.73
N LEU A 130 0.02 3.96 9.28
CA LEU A 130 -0.03 2.54 9.60
C LEU A 130 0.93 2.23 10.72
N THR A 131 0.47 1.38 11.62
CA THR A 131 1.20 0.95 12.80
C THR A 131 1.28 -0.57 12.86
N THR A 132 2.28 -1.08 13.57
CA THR A 132 2.41 -2.52 13.88
C THR A 132 2.94 -2.72 15.28
N ASN A 133 2.66 -3.88 15.86
CA ASN A 133 3.30 -4.34 17.09
C ASN A 133 4.58 -5.09 16.73
N LEU A 134 5.74 -4.52 17.07
CA LEU A 134 7.03 -5.20 16.94
C LEU A 134 7.35 -5.95 18.25
N PRO A 135 8.03 -7.11 18.19
CA PRO A 135 8.32 -7.92 19.38
C PRO A 135 9.01 -7.18 20.53
N ASN A 136 9.85 -6.19 20.20
CA ASN A 136 10.64 -5.44 21.18
C ASN A 136 10.02 -4.09 21.55
N SER A 137 8.78 -3.80 21.13
CA SER A 137 8.12 -2.53 21.41
C SER A 137 6.95 -2.73 22.37
N LYS A 138 6.87 -1.89 23.40
CA LYS A 138 5.74 -1.86 24.35
C LYS A 138 4.47 -1.25 23.75
N ALA A 139 4.59 -0.53 22.64
CA ALA A 139 3.49 0.16 21.96
C ALA A 139 3.56 -0.05 20.44
N PRO A 140 2.44 0.12 19.72
CA PRO A 140 2.45 0.12 18.25
C PRO A 140 3.40 1.19 17.71
N VAL A 141 4.23 0.81 16.73
CA VAL A 141 5.16 1.73 16.07
C VAL A 141 4.65 2.12 14.70
N ASP A 142 4.82 3.38 14.32
CA ASP A 142 4.46 3.90 13.02
C ASP A 142 5.43 3.34 11.96
N VAL A 143 4.91 2.71 10.90
CA VAL A 143 5.72 2.10 9.82
C VAL A 143 5.50 2.72 8.45
N LEU A 144 4.36 3.38 8.25
CA LEU A 144 4.07 4.13 7.04
C LEU A 144 3.21 5.33 7.40
N SER A 145 3.62 6.51 6.99
CA SER A 145 2.84 7.74 7.14
C SER A 145 2.61 8.37 5.77
N CYS A 146 1.39 8.82 5.50
CA CYS A 146 1.02 9.56 4.30
C CYS A 146 0.14 10.75 4.67
N GLY A 147 0.55 11.95 4.29
CA GLY A 147 -0.12 13.19 4.64
C GLY A 147 -0.15 14.20 3.50
N LYS A 148 -1.29 14.87 3.33
CA LYS A 148 -1.46 15.92 2.32
C LYS A 148 -0.79 17.22 2.75
N MET A 149 0.06 17.77 1.88
CA MET A 149 0.71 19.06 2.08
C MET A 149 0.03 20.17 1.28
N ALA A 150 -0.30 19.91 0.00
CA ALA A 150 -0.92 20.88 -0.90
C ALA A 150 -1.84 20.19 -1.92
N LYS A 151 -2.41 20.94 -2.88
CA LYS A 151 -3.20 20.38 -3.98
C LYS A 151 -2.33 19.47 -4.84
N GLY A 152 -2.62 18.18 -4.85
CA GLY A 152 -1.85 17.18 -5.62
C GLY A 152 -0.52 16.76 -4.98
N MET A 153 -0.13 17.33 -3.83
CA MET A 153 1.15 17.04 -3.18
C MET A 153 0.94 16.34 -1.85
N TYR A 154 1.62 15.20 -1.70
CA TYR A 154 1.57 14.35 -0.52
C TYR A 154 2.99 14.03 -0.06
N ARG A 155 3.20 14.07 1.25
CA ARG A 155 4.40 13.53 1.89
C ARG A 155 4.10 12.11 2.33
N PHE A 156 5.04 11.21 2.09
CA PHE A 156 5.00 9.88 2.68
C PHE A 156 6.35 9.54 3.29
N VAL A 157 6.32 8.75 4.36
CA VAL A 157 7.51 8.24 5.03
C VAL A 157 7.32 6.76 5.26
N ILE A 158 8.30 5.96 4.85
CA ILE A 158 8.35 4.51 5.05
C ILE A 158 9.43 4.25 6.09
N TYR A 159 9.04 3.66 7.21
CA TYR A 159 9.97 3.26 8.27
C TYR A 159 10.23 1.75 8.21
N PRO A 160 11.36 1.27 8.74
CA PRO A 160 11.56 -0.15 8.95
C PRO A 160 10.38 -0.77 9.74
N PRO A 161 9.97 -2.01 9.42
CA PRO A 161 10.65 -3.00 8.58
C PRO A 161 10.16 -3.03 7.12
N LEU A 162 9.44 -2.01 6.65
CA LEU A 162 8.89 -2.01 5.29
C LEU A 162 9.95 -1.74 4.24
N SER A 163 9.94 -2.55 3.17
CA SER A 163 10.67 -2.22 1.95
C SER A 163 9.95 -1.13 1.16
N LEU A 164 10.68 -0.48 0.26
CA LEU A 164 10.13 0.54 -0.61
C LEU A 164 8.97 0.01 -1.45
N THR A 165 9.07 -1.19 -2.02
CA THR A 165 8.00 -1.80 -2.83
C THR A 165 6.73 -2.06 -2.01
N GLN A 166 6.88 -2.53 -0.76
CA GLN A 166 5.74 -2.75 0.14
C GLN A 166 5.06 -1.42 0.50
N GLY A 167 5.84 -0.47 1.02
CA GLY A 167 5.31 0.84 1.43
C GLY A 167 4.70 1.62 0.27
N PHE A 168 5.35 1.61 -0.90
CA PHE A 168 4.86 2.31 -2.08
C PHE A 168 3.64 1.62 -2.70
N GLY A 169 3.56 0.29 -2.67
CA GLY A 169 2.37 -0.46 -3.10
C GLY A 169 1.15 -0.13 -2.24
N ILE A 170 1.33 -0.08 -0.93
CA ILE A 170 0.28 0.38 -0.01
C ILE A 170 -0.11 1.83 -0.31
N LEU A 171 0.86 2.71 -0.51
CA LEU A 171 0.59 4.11 -0.83
C LEU A 171 -0.25 4.23 -2.10
N LEU A 172 0.14 3.58 -3.20
CA LEU A 172 -0.59 3.62 -4.48
C LEU A 172 -2.03 3.12 -4.34
N SER A 173 -2.27 2.10 -3.51
CA SER A 173 -3.63 1.62 -3.23
C SER A 173 -4.55 2.69 -2.63
N ALA A 174 -4.01 3.67 -1.89
CA ALA A 174 -4.76 4.79 -1.32
C ALA A 174 -5.20 5.83 -2.36
N PHE A 175 -4.50 5.90 -3.50
CA PHE A 175 -4.82 6.78 -4.62
C PHE A 175 -5.72 6.11 -5.66
N HIS A 176 -5.84 4.78 -5.64
CA HIS A 176 -6.73 4.05 -6.53
C HIS A 176 -8.21 4.38 -6.24
N LYS A 177 -8.99 4.60 -7.31
CA LYS A 177 -10.44 4.81 -7.24
C LYS A 177 -11.12 3.50 -6.83
N LYS A 178 -11.95 3.56 -5.80
CA LYS A 178 -12.64 2.40 -5.24
C LYS A 178 -14.10 2.45 -5.68
N ALA A 179 -14.65 1.35 -6.20
CA ALA A 179 -15.99 1.35 -6.78
C ALA A 179 -17.08 1.28 -5.71
N LEU A 180 -16.85 0.53 -4.63
CA LEU A 180 -17.79 0.33 -3.53
C LEU A 180 -17.63 1.32 -2.37
N VAL A 181 -17.05 2.49 -2.64
CA VAL A 181 -16.65 3.42 -1.59
C VAL A 181 -16.96 4.85 -1.99
N ALA A 182 -17.98 5.42 -1.38
CA ALA A 182 -18.41 6.82 -1.56
C ALA A 182 -17.48 7.85 -0.84
#